data_AF-A0A5N7MX75-F1
#
_entry.id   AF-A0A5N7MX75-F1
#
_cell.length_a   1.000
_cell.length_b   1.000
_cell.length_c   1.000
_cell.angle_alpha   90.00
_cell.angle_beta   90.00
_cell.angle_gamma   90.00
#
_symmetry.space_group_name_H-M   'P 1'
#
loop_
_entity.id
_entity.type
_entity.pdbx_description
1 polymer ?
#
loop_
_entity_poly.entity_id
_entity_poly.type
_entity_poly.pdbx_seq_one_letter_code
_entity_poly.pdbx_strand_id
1 'polypeptide(L)'
;IIPPRSTAVPSNSAETAPTQRDRHLQMIQARGRRGWQKAVNYGWRSLGEVAMMRYKTLIGRRLHARTLSMQKAEAAVGCKVINIMTSLGMPVSQRLV
;
A
#
# COMPACT_ATOMS: atom_id res chain seq x y z
N ILE A 1 -8.62 -3.55 3.45
CA ILE A 1 -9.36 -4.67 2.82
C ILE A 1 -8.57 -5.95 3.02
N ILE A 2 -9.21 -7.03 3.48
CA ILE A 2 -8.57 -8.34 3.57
C ILE A 2 -8.81 -9.08 2.25
N PRO A 3 -7.76 -9.49 1.50
CA PRO A 3 -7.94 -10.23 0.27
C PRO A 3 -8.61 -11.60 0.52
N PRO A 4 -9.59 -12.00 -0.29
CA PRO A 4 -10.10 -13.37 -0.26
C PRO A 4 -8.98 -14.38 -0.52
N ARG A 5 -9.00 -15.53 0.18
CA ARG A 5 -8.07 -16.64 -0.05
C ARG A 5 -8.27 -17.23 -1.46
N SER A 6 -7.27 -17.93 -2.00
CA SER A 6 -7.39 -18.60 -3.30
C SER A 6 -8.49 -19.66 -3.32
N THR A 7 -8.76 -20.29 -2.17
CA THR A 7 -9.81 -21.31 -1.99
C THR A 7 -11.15 -20.73 -1.53
N ALA A 8 -11.33 -19.42 -1.61
CA ALA A 8 -12.56 -18.78 -1.15
C ALA A 8 -13.72 -19.06 -2.11
N VAL A 9 -14.81 -19.61 -1.57
CA VAL A 9 -16.07 -19.84 -2.29
C VAL A 9 -17.09 -18.72 -2.04
N PRO A 10 -18.01 -18.45 -2.99
CA PRO A 10 -19.12 -17.54 -2.79
C PRO A 10 -20.05 -17.99 -1.66
N SER A 11 -20.72 -17.04 -1.03
CA SER A 11 -21.78 -17.33 -0.05
C SER A 11 -23.07 -17.82 -0.74
N ASN A 12 -23.97 -18.43 0.04
CA ASN A 12 -25.27 -18.91 -0.48
C ASN A 12 -26.13 -17.79 -1.08
N SER A 13 -25.92 -16.53 -0.67
CA SER A 13 -26.66 -15.36 -1.17
C SER A 13 -25.88 -14.58 -2.23
N ALA A 14 -24.79 -15.11 -2.77
CA ALA A 14 -23.91 -14.39 -3.70
C ALA A 14 -24.61 -13.93 -4.99
N GLU A 15 -25.68 -14.62 -5.41
CA GLU A 15 -26.43 -14.29 -6.63
C GLU A 15 -27.51 -13.24 -6.37
N THR A 16 -28.17 -13.27 -5.22
CA THR A 16 -29.35 -12.43 -4.91
C THR A 16 -28.99 -11.20 -4.08
N ALA A 17 -28.09 -11.35 -3.10
CA ALA A 17 -27.65 -10.30 -2.20
C ALA A 17 -26.15 -10.46 -1.89
N PRO A 18 -25.26 -10.16 -2.86
CA PRO A 18 -23.84 -10.39 -2.70
C PRO A 18 -23.25 -9.54 -1.59
N THR A 19 -22.54 -10.18 -0.66
CA THR A 19 -21.74 -9.50 0.37
C THR A 19 -20.56 -8.76 -0.27
N GLN A 20 -19.88 -7.89 0.48
CA GLN A 20 -18.64 -7.27 0.01
C GLN A 20 -17.60 -8.33 -0.42
N ARG A 21 -17.52 -9.46 0.31
CA ARG A 21 -16.63 -10.57 -0.02
C ARG A 21 -17.01 -11.22 -1.34
N ASP A 22 -18.30 -11.47 -1.57
CA ASP A 22 -18.79 -12.08 -2.82
C ASP A 22 -18.48 -11.19 -4.02
N ARG A 23 -18.66 -9.87 -3.88
CA ARG A 23 -18.27 -8.90 -4.93
C ARG A 23 -16.77 -8.94 -5.23
N HIS A 24 -15.92 -9.09 -4.21
CA HIS A 24 -14.48 -9.27 -4.42
C HIS A 24 -14.16 -10.58 -5.13
N LEU A 25 -14.85 -11.68 -4.79
CA LEU A 25 -14.68 -12.97 -5.48
C LEU A 25 -15.10 -12.90 -6.94
N GLN A 26 -16.28 -12.33 -7.22
CA GLN A 26 -16.76 -12.09 -8.58
C GLN A 26 -15.78 -11.23 -9.38
N MET A 27 -15.23 -10.17 -8.78
CA MET A 27 -14.24 -9.32 -9.44
C MET A 27 -12.90 -10.03 -9.69
N ILE A 28 -12.44 -10.88 -8.76
CA ILE A 28 -11.26 -11.71 -8.95
C ILE A 28 -11.49 -12.70 -10.10
N GLN A 29 -12.67 -13.31 -10.19
CA GLN A 29 -13.01 -14.23 -11.27
C GLN A 29 -13.04 -13.52 -12.62
N ALA A 30 -13.62 -12.31 -12.67
CA ALA A 30 -13.77 -11.54 -13.92
C ALA A 30 -12.46 -10.88 -14.41
N ARG A 31 -11.59 -10.42 -13.50
CA ARG A 31 -10.41 -9.57 -13.83
C ARG A 31 -9.07 -10.17 -13.39
N GLY A 32 -9.09 -11.36 -12.81
CA GLY A 32 -7.95 -11.93 -12.12
C GLY A 32 -7.58 -11.18 -10.85
N ARG A 33 -6.68 -11.77 -10.06
CA ARG A 33 -6.30 -11.21 -8.75
C ARG A 33 -5.53 -9.89 -8.84
N ARG A 34 -4.68 -9.72 -9.85
CA ARG A 34 -3.97 -8.45 -10.11
C ARG A 34 -4.94 -7.33 -10.51
N GLY A 35 -5.92 -7.64 -11.37
CA GLY A 35 -6.96 -6.68 -11.77
C GLY A 35 -7.80 -6.23 -10.57
N TRP A 36 -8.20 -7.17 -9.71
CA TRP A 36 -8.87 -6.87 -8.44
C TRP A 36 -8.01 -5.98 -7.53
N GLN A 37 -6.73 -6.31 -7.31
CA GLN A 37 -5.81 -5.50 -6.48
C GLN A 37 -5.70 -4.05 -6.96
N LYS A 38 -5.63 -3.84 -8.29
CA LYS A 38 -5.61 -2.51 -8.90
C LYS A 38 -6.94 -1.78 -8.69
N ALA A 39 -8.06 -2.46 -8.90
CA ALA A 39 -9.40 -1.87 -8.76
C ALA A 39 -9.71 -1.43 -7.31
N VAL A 40 -9.24 -2.17 -6.32
CA VAL A 40 -9.47 -1.84 -4.89
C VAL A 40 -8.31 -1.07 -4.24
N ASN A 41 -7.33 -0.62 -5.02
CA ASN A 41 -6.14 0.09 -4.54
C ASN A 41 -5.40 -0.64 -3.41
N TYR A 42 -5.36 -1.98 -3.48
CA TYR A 42 -4.82 -2.82 -2.38
C TYR A 42 -3.36 -2.47 -2.03
N GLY A 43 -2.57 -2.04 -3.03
CA GLY A 43 -1.16 -1.71 -2.86
C GLY A 43 -0.86 -0.43 -2.07
N TRP A 44 -1.85 0.43 -1.79
CA TRP A 44 -1.59 1.72 -1.15
C TRP A 44 -0.97 1.61 0.23
N ARG A 45 -1.39 0.62 1.02
CA ARG A 45 -0.79 0.36 2.34
C ARG A 45 0.69 0.00 2.21
N SER A 46 1.03 -0.87 1.27
CA SER A 46 2.41 -1.29 1.02
C SER A 46 3.28 -0.10 0.62
N LEU A 47 2.77 0.84 -0.19
CA LEU A 47 3.48 2.08 -0.53
C LEU A 47 3.79 2.93 0.70
N GLY A 48 2.82 3.11 1.60
CA GLY A 48 3.03 3.84 2.86
C GLY A 48 4.02 3.16 3.80
N GLU A 49 3.97 1.84 3.90
CA GLU A 49 4.91 1.04 4.70
C GLU A 49 6.34 1.14 4.13
N VAL A 50 6.50 1.08 2.81
CA VAL A 50 7.79 1.27 2.14
C VAL A 50 8.31 2.70 2.35
N ALA A 51 7.46 3.73 2.25
CA ALA A 51 7.86 5.11 2.51
C ALA A 51 8.37 5.29 3.94
N MET A 52 7.68 4.70 4.93
CA MET A 52 8.09 4.73 6.34
C MET A 52 9.38 3.94 6.59
N MET A 53 9.56 2.79 5.94
CA MET A 53 10.81 2.03 5.96
C MET A 53 11.97 2.89 5.44
N ARG A 54 11.80 3.53 4.27
CA ARG A 54 12.80 4.45 3.70
C ARG A 54 13.12 5.60 4.63
N TYR A 55 12.12 6.21 5.25
CA TYR A 55 12.31 7.28 6.23
C TYR A 55 13.21 6.81 7.39
N LYS A 56 12.89 5.67 7.99
CA LYS A 56 13.63 5.14 9.14
C LYS A 56 15.07 4.73 8.80
N THR A 57 15.29 4.26 7.57
CA THR A 57 16.61 3.83 7.08
C THR A 57 17.49 5.03 6.69
N LEU A 58 16.92 6.03 6.00
CA LEU A 58 17.69 7.14 5.43
C LEU A 58 17.82 8.35 6.36
N ILE A 59 16.76 8.70 7.10
CA ILE A 59 16.73 9.87 7.97
C ILE A 59 17.02 9.47 9.41
N GLY A 60 16.31 8.44 9.91
CA GLY A 60 16.50 7.93 11.25
C GLY A 60 15.23 7.37 11.87
N ARG A 61 15.42 6.53 12.90
CA ARG A 61 14.32 5.84 13.58
C ARG A 61 13.58 6.70 14.61
N ARG A 62 14.13 7.86 14.96
CA ARG A 62 13.62 8.78 15.99
C ARG A 62 13.59 10.20 15.45
N LEU A 63 12.70 11.02 16.01
CA LEU A 63 12.70 12.46 15.82
C LEU A 63 13.52 13.10 16.94
N HIS A 64 14.35 14.08 16.59
CA HIS A 64 15.23 14.78 17.54
C HIS A 64 14.54 15.99 18.17
N ALA A 65 13.58 16.60 17.48
CA ALA A 65 12.82 17.72 18.00
C ALA A 65 12.02 17.35 19.27
N ARG A 66 11.99 18.27 20.23
CA ARG A 66 11.36 18.06 21.55
C ARG A 66 9.89 18.49 21.60
N THR A 67 9.44 19.37 20.71
CA THR A 67 8.05 19.83 20.65
C THR A 67 7.34 19.22 19.45
N LEU A 68 6.03 18.99 19.57
CA LEU A 68 5.24 18.39 18.48
C LEU A 68 5.28 19.24 17.20
N SER A 69 5.27 20.57 17.32
CA SER A 69 5.36 21.47 16.15
C SER A 69 6.69 21.27 15.41
N MET A 70 7.79 21.18 16.14
CA MET A 70 9.11 20.95 15.56
C MET A 70 9.27 19.52 15.04
N GLN A 71 8.68 18.52 15.69
CA GLN A 71 8.65 17.14 15.20
C GLN A 71 7.90 17.00 13.88
N LYS A 72 6.77 17.72 13.72
CA LYS A 72 6.05 17.79 12.45
C LYS A 72 6.89 18.44 11.36
N ALA A 73 7.60 19.51 11.68
CA ALA A 73 8.51 20.18 10.75
C ALA A 73 9.68 19.26 10.34
N GLU A 74 10.32 18.59 11.31
CA GLU A 74 11.38 17.61 11.09
C GLU A 74 10.92 16.48 10.16
N ALA A 75 9.77 15.88 10.44
CA ALA A 75 9.19 14.83 9.60
C ALA A 75 8.85 15.33 8.19
N ALA A 76 8.28 16.54 8.06
CA ALA A 76 7.97 17.13 6.76
C ALA A 76 9.23 17.37 5.92
N VAL A 77 10.30 17.90 6.54
CA VAL A 77 11.59 18.08 5.89
C VAL A 77 12.20 16.73 5.47
N GLY A 78 12.20 15.74 6.36
CA GLY A 78 12.69 14.38 6.04
C GLY A 78 11.95 13.76 4.85
N CYS A 79 10.62 13.85 4.82
CA CYS A 79 9.81 13.41 3.67
C CYS A 79 10.15 14.18 2.39
N LYS A 80 10.37 15.51 2.48
CA LYS A 80 10.74 16.34 1.33
C LYS A 80 12.09 15.93 0.75
N VAL A 81 13.10 15.70 1.59
CA VAL A 81 14.42 15.21 1.17
C VAL A 81 14.29 13.88 0.44
N ILE A 82 13.56 12.91 0.99
CA ILE A 82 13.35 11.60 0.35
C ILE A 82 12.64 11.74 -1.02
N ASN A 83 11.65 12.64 -1.13
CA ASN A 83 10.96 12.88 -2.39
C ASN A 83 11.89 13.50 -3.44
N ILE A 84 12.76 14.44 -3.05
CA ILE A 84 13.77 15.02 -3.93
C ILE A 84 14.73 13.93 -4.41
N MET A 85 15.26 13.10 -3.50
CA MET A 85 16.13 11.98 -3.88
C MET A 85 15.43 11.02 -4.85
N THR A 86 14.14 10.74 -4.63
CA THR A 86 13.34 9.89 -5.53
C THR A 86 13.23 10.48 -6.93
N SER A 87 13.08 11.81 -7.04
CA SER A 87 12.99 12.49 -8.35
C SER A 87 14.31 12.52 -9.13
N LEU A 88 15.46 12.37 -8.45
CA LEU A 88 16.77 12.33 -9.11
C LEU A 88 17.05 10.98 -9.79
N GLY A 89 16.24 9.97 -9.51
CA GLY A 89 16.37 8.63 -10.08
C GLY A 89 16.27 7.55 -9.01
N MET A 90 15.69 6.42 -9.39
CA MET A 90 15.56 5.24 -8.54
C MET A 90 16.00 4.00 -9.34
N PRO A 91 16.63 3.01 -8.69
CA PRO A 91 16.92 1.73 -9.33
C PRO A 91 15.65 1.08 -9.87
N VAL A 92 15.69 0.60 -11.12
CA VAL A 92 14.58 -0.15 -11.72
C VAL A 92 14.62 -1.57 -11.18
N SER A 93 13.69 -1.91 -10.29
CA SER A 93 13.50 -3.29 -9.84
C SER A 93 12.72 -4.07 -10.88
N GLN A 94 13.32 -5.15 -11.40
CA GLN A 94 12.66 -6.06 -12.34
C GLN A 94 12.49 -7.42 -11.69
N ARG A 95 11.32 -8.02 -11.89
CA ARG A 95 11.09 -9.41 -11.50
C ARG A 95 11.73 -10.31 -12.55
N LEU A 96 12.70 -11.12 -12.14
CA LEU A 96 13.19 -12.22 -12.96
C LEU A 96 12.04 -13.22 -13.15
N VAL A 97 11.76 -13.56 -14.40
CA VAL A 97 10.73 -14.54 -14.80
C VAL A 97 11.42 -15.85 -15.13
#